data_AF-A0A2A5VQB1-F1
#
_entry.id   AF-A0A2A5VQB1-F1
#
_cell.length_a   1.000
_cell.length_b   1.000
_cell.length_c   1.000
_cell.angle_alpha   90.00
_cell.angle_beta   90.00
_cell.angle_gamma   90.00
#
_symmetry.space_group_name_H-M   'P 1'
#
loop_
_entity.id
_entity.type
_entity.pdbx_description
1 polymer ?
#
loop_
_entity_poly.entity_id
_entity_poly.type
_entity_poly.pdbx_seq_one_letter_code
_entity_poly.pdbx_strand_id
1 'polypeptide(L)' 'MVFCTDCAQQQEDSQKFCRFCGERLPGATLIQQLRDEAANIKAQKTGQITQTQQANLATLKAIELARQQSPNGQS' A
#
# COMPACT_ATOMS: atom_id res chain seq x y z
N MET A 1 -8.04 -6.06 16.65
CA MET A 1 -6.94 -6.99 16.95
C MET A 1 -5.60 -6.30 16.71
N VAL A 2 -4.64 -6.57 17.59
CA VAL A 2 -3.25 -6.10 17.54
C VAL A 2 -2.31 -7.29 17.74
N PHE A 3 -1.11 -7.25 17.17
CA PHE A 3 -0.09 -8.28 17.42
C PHE A 3 0.95 -7.75 18.39
N CYS A 4 1.38 -8.58 19.33
CA CYS A 4 2.48 -8.25 20.22
C CYS A 4 3.77 -8.08 19.41
N THR A 5 4.53 -7.01 19.67
CA THR A 5 5.80 -6.70 19.00
C THR A 5 6.91 -7.71 19.31
N ASP A 6 6.79 -8.42 20.43
CA ASP A 6 7.86 -9.27 20.95
C ASP A 6 7.62 -10.75 20.67
N CYS A 7 6.40 -11.24 20.91
CA CYS A 7 6.06 -12.65 20.70
C CYS A 7 5.17 -12.89 19.48
N ALA A 8 4.83 -11.85 18.71
CA ALA A 8 3.98 -11.90 17.51
C ALA A 8 2.60 -12.56 17.72
N GLN A 9 2.14 -12.69 18.98
CA GLN A 9 0.85 -13.28 19.28
C GLN A 9 -0.27 -12.26 19.10
N GLN A 10 -1.40 -12.72 18.58
CA GLN A 10 -2.60 -11.91 18.39
C GLN A 10 -3.25 -11.59 19.73
N GLN A 11 -3.63 -10.34 19.93
CA GLN A 11 -4.26 -9.80 21.12
C GLN A 11 -5.45 -8.90 20.76
N GLU A 12 -6.34 -8.70 21.73
CA GLU A 12 -7.43 -7.73 21.64
C GLU A 12 -6.90 -6.30 21.78
N ASP A 13 -7.53 -5.34 21.08
CA ASP A 13 -7.07 -3.93 21.07
C ASP A 13 -7.18 -3.25 22.45
N SER A 14 -8.00 -3.80 23.35
CA SER A 14 -8.21 -3.28 24.71
C SER A 14 -7.17 -3.76 25.72
N GLN A 15 -6.32 -4.74 25.38
CA GLN A 15 -5.31 -5.27 26.30
C GLN A 15 -4.13 -4.30 26.43
N LYS A 16 -3.73 -4.01 27.68
CA LYS A 16 -2.54 -3.19 27.97
C LYS A 16 -1.23 -3.98 27.98
N PHE A 17 -1.32 -5.30 28.16
CA PHE A 17 -0.19 -6.21 28.26
C PHE A 17 -0.47 -7.46 27.43
N CYS A 18 0.57 -8.04 26.85
CA CYS A 18 0.48 -9.28 26.11
C CYS A 18 0.20 -10.43 27.07
N ARG A 19 -0.84 -11.23 26.79
CA ARG A 19 -1.20 -12.39 27.61
C ARG A 19 -0.20 -13.53 27.56
N PHE A 20 0.72 -13.53 26.58
CA PHE A 20 1.68 -14.61 26.37
C PHE A 20 3.07 -14.28 26.92
N CYS A 21 3.63 -13.10 26.62
CA CYS A 21 4.98 -12.72 27.06
C CYS A 21 5.00 -11.65 28.17
N GLY A 22 3.86 -11.07 28.54
CA GLY A 22 3.78 -10.02 29.57
C GLY A 22 4.22 -8.63 29.11
N GLU A 23 4.71 -8.49 27.88
CA GLU A 23 5.19 -7.20 27.36
C GLU A 23 4.06 -6.18 27.21
N ARG A 24 4.39 -4.89 27.35
CA ARG A 24 3.38 -3.83 27.27
C ARG A 24 2.95 -3.63 25.83
N LEU A 25 1.65 -3.74 25.58
CA LEU A 25 1.10 -3.49 24.25
C LEU A 25 0.99 -1.99 23.97
N PRO A 26 1.14 -1.57 22.70
CA PRO A 26 0.84 -0.20 22.31
C PRO A 26 -0.62 0.10 22.63
N GLY A 27 -0.90 1.20 23.33
CA GLY A 27 -2.25 1.53 23.75
C GLY A 27 -3.21 1.74 22.57
N ALA A 28 -4.52 1.64 22.84
CA ALA A 28 -5.57 1.74 21.83
C ALA A 28 -5.46 3.00 20.95
N THR A 29 -5.09 4.15 21.52
CA THR A 29 -4.90 5.41 20.79
C THR A 29 -3.82 5.31 19.73
N LEU A 30 -2.65 4.75 20.06
CA LEU A 30 -1.54 4.62 19.13
C LEU A 30 -1.88 3.61 18.02
N ILE A 31 -2.54 2.50 18.38
CA ILE A 31 -3.00 1.52 17.40
C ILE A 31 -4.01 2.12 16.43
N GLN A 32 -4.91 2.99 16.91
CA GLN A 32 -5.86 3.69 16.04
C GLN A 32 -5.12 4.60 15.06
N GLN A 33 -4.19 5.42 15.54
CA GLN A 33 -3.37 6.29 14.69
C GLN A 33 -2.61 5.50 13.62
N LEU A 34 -1.99 4.38 13.99
CA LEU A 34 -1.28 3.53 13.03
C LEU A 34 -2.21 2.93 11.97
N ARG A 35 -3.45 2.61 12.32
CA ARG A 35 -4.47 2.14 11.36
C ARG A 35 -4.88 3.25 10.39
N ASP A 36 -5.07 4.46 10.90
CA ASP A 36 -5.42 5.62 10.07
C ASP A 36 -4.29 5.95 9.10
N GLU A 37 -3.04 5.94 9.56
CA GLU A 37 -1.85 6.12 8.73
C GLU A 37 -1.74 5.01 7.66
N ALA A 38 -1.93 3.74 8.05
CA ALA A 38 -1.91 2.63 7.09
C ALA A 38 -3.03 2.74 6.04
N ALA A 39 -4.21 3.23 6.42
CA ALA A 39 -5.31 3.47 5.48
C ALA A 39 -4.98 4.62 4.52
N ASN A 40 -4.41 5.72 5.02
CA ASN A 40 -3.98 6.86 4.20
C ASN A 40 -2.89 6.44 3.20
N ILE A 41 -1.87 5.71 3.65
CA ILE A 41 -0.81 5.17 2.77
C ILE A 41 -1.42 4.27 1.68
N LYS A 42 -2.36 3.40 2.03
CA LYS A 42 -3.05 2.56 1.04
C LYS A 42 -3.84 3.40 0.03
N ALA A 43 -4.59 4.40 0.49
CA ALA A 43 -5.34 5.28 -0.40
C ALA A 43 -4.42 6.05 -1.36
N GLN A 44 -3.34 6.63 -0.85
CA GLN A 44 -2.33 7.31 -1.67
C GLN A 44 -1.66 6.38 -2.66
N LYS A 45 -1.29 5.16 -2.22
CA LYS A 45 -0.66 4.16 -3.08
C LYS A 45 -1.61 3.68 -4.17
N THR A 46 -2.88 3.44 -3.86
CA THR A 46 -3.89 3.10 -4.86
C THR A 46 -4.04 4.22 -5.88
N GLY A 47 -4.14 5.49 -5.45
CA GLY A 47 -4.22 6.64 -6.35
C GLY A 47 -2.99 6.77 -7.28
N GLN A 48 -1.78 6.60 -6.73
CA GLN A 48 -0.55 6.61 -7.53
C GLN A 48 -0.46 5.43 -8.51
N ILE A 49 -0.91 4.24 -8.10
CA ILE A 49 -0.98 3.07 -8.98
C ILE A 49 -1.94 3.37 -10.14
N THR A 50 -3.13 3.93 -9.88
CA THR A 50 -4.10 4.27 -10.94
C THR A 50 -3.53 5.29 -11.93
N GLN A 51 -2.85 6.33 -11.45
CA GLN A 51 -2.24 7.35 -12.31
C GLN A 51 -1.09 6.77 -13.16
N THR A 52 -0.21 5.99 -12.54
CA THR A 52 0.91 5.34 -13.23
C THR A 52 0.41 4.35 -14.28
N GLN A 53 -0.63 3.58 -13.95
CA GLN A 53 -1.23 2.60 -14.86
C GLN A 53 -1.89 3.29 -16.06
N GLN A 54 -2.56 4.44 -15.87
CA GLN A 54 -3.10 5.25 -16.96
C GLN A 54 -2.01 5.85 -17.86
N ALA A 55 -0.93 6.39 -17.27
CA ALA A 55 0.19 6.94 -18.04
C ALA A 55 0.90 5.87 -18.89
N ASN A 56 1.10 4.68 -18.32
CA ASN A 56 1.67 3.54 -19.04
C ASN A 56 0.78 3.11 -20.22
N LEU A 57 -0.54 3.02 -20.01
CA LEU A 57 -1.50 2.69 -21.06
C LEU A 57 -1.54 3.74 -22.19
N ALA A 58 -1.50 5.03 -21.85
CA ALA A 58 -1.46 6.10 -22.84
C ALA A 58 -0.16 6.05 -23.68
N THR A 59 0.97 5.78 -23.01
CA THR A 59 2.28 5.65 -23.67
C THR A 59 2.31 4.47 -24.64
N LEU A 60 1.78 3.31 -24.23
CA LEU A 60 1.69 2.13 -25.10
C LEU A 60 0.87 2.40 -26.37
N LYS A 61 -0.27 3.07 -26.25
CA LYS A 61 -1.10 3.46 -27.40
C LYS A 61 -0.37 4.44 -28.33
N ALA A 62 0.35 5.41 -27.77
CA ALA A 62 1.12 6.38 -28.55
C ALA A 62 2.23 5.69 -29.36
N ILE A 63 2.94 4.74 -28.74
CA ILE A 63 3.97 3.94 -29.42
C ILE A 63 3.35 3.12 -30.56
N GLU A 64 2.21 2.47 -30.34
CA GLU A 64 1.52 1.67 -31.35
C GLU A 64 1.07 2.49 -32.58
N LEU A 65 0.56 3.71 -32.35
CA LEU A 65 0.20 4.65 -33.42
C LEU A 65 1.43 5.11 -34.22
N ALA A 66 2.54 5.45 -33.53
CA ALA A 66 3.78 5.86 -34.18
C ALA A 66 4.37 4.74 -35.07
N ARG A 67 4.22 3.47 -34.67
CA ARG A 67 4.63 2.31 -35.48
C ARG A 67 3.80 2.16 -36.75
N GLN A 68 2.49 2.39 -36.69
CA GLN A 68 1.61 2.31 -37.86
C GLN A 68 1.82 3.45 -38.85
N GLN A 69 2.25 4.62 -38.37
CA GLN A 69 2.55 5.80 -39.20
C GLN A 69 3.93 5.74 -39.88
N SER A 70 4.79 4.79 -39.51
CA SER A 70 6.07 4.53 -40.20
C SER A 70 6.07 3.26 -41.07
N PRO A 71 5.38 3.23 -42.23
CA PRO A 71 5.60 2.20 -43.25
C PRO A 71 6.62 2.58 -44.35
N ASN A 72 7.30 3.73 -44.28
CA ASN A 72 8.21 4.20 -45.35
C ASN A 72 9.44 4.96 -44.83
N GLY A 73 10.54 4.24 -44.54
CA GLY A 73 11.78 4.90 -44.08
C GLY A 73 13.05 4.04 -44.06
N GLN A 74 13.09 2.91 -44.77
CA GLN A 74 14.37 2.27 -45.11
C GLN A 74 14.46 2.19 -46.63
N SER A 75 15.23 3.12 -47.21
CA SER A 75 15.77 3.05 -48.57
C SER A 75 17.19 3.59 -48.55
#